data_AF-A0A976IGQ3-F1
#
_entry.id   AF-A0A976IGQ3-F1
#
_cell.length_a   1.000
_cell.length_b   1.000
_cell.length_c   1.000
_cell.angle_alpha   90.00
_cell.angle_beta   90.00
_cell.angle_gamma   90.00
#
_symmetry.space_group_name_H-M   'P 1'
#
loop_
_entity.id
_entity.type
_entity.pdbx_description
1 polymer ?
#
loop_
_entity_poly.entity_id
_entity_poly.type
_entity_poly.pdbx_seq_one_letter_code
_entity_poly.pdbx_strand_id
1 'polypeptide(L)'
;MRISFDKNIKDVFQLSDDGNGGIKISKKPQMSYEDTGSNKEEEINDDQENNDDEDNNNDGDTLDGDKRKCRPFGLNEGIQQSSTYGGPHGNEFSDKKMVMPGQNVTSVTLWAGERLDGLQVVTAPPRGVSLTLKHGGQGGKDSTYLLEKDEHINSFAVSLIEKNGNTRIGYLKLGTTLGKSIEGGTPGKDSSKLHIEHAPANHHLGGFHGRSNKEIDMLGALWVRDEPEDCSYGSE
;
A
#
# COMPACT_ATOMS: atom_id res chain seq x y z
N MET A 1 -46.77 -1.26 12.72
CA MET A 1 -45.85 -1.48 13.87
C MET A 1 -44.99 -2.70 13.55
N ARG A 2 -43.69 -2.60 13.82
CA ARG A 2 -42.61 -3.59 13.59
C ARG A 2 -42.15 -3.78 12.15
N ILE A 3 -41.04 -3.12 11.81
CA ILE A 3 -40.00 -3.70 10.97
C ILE A 3 -38.72 -3.64 11.81
N SER A 4 -38.27 -4.82 12.23
CA SER A 4 -36.93 -5.08 12.74
C SER A 4 -36.37 -6.13 11.81
N PHE A 5 -35.20 -5.86 11.22
CA PHE A 5 -34.22 -6.89 10.90
C PHE A 5 -32.84 -6.25 10.97
N ASP A 6 -32.08 -6.66 11.99
CA ASP A 6 -30.68 -6.31 12.21
C ASP A 6 -29.84 -6.71 11.00
N LYS A 7 -29.23 -5.73 10.33
CA LYS A 7 -28.22 -6.00 9.28
C LYS A 7 -26.86 -6.20 9.96
N ASN A 8 -26.40 -7.44 9.92
CA ASN A 8 -25.09 -7.85 10.41
C ASN A 8 -23.98 -7.26 9.53
N ILE A 9 -22.86 -6.89 10.16
CA ILE A 9 -21.69 -6.24 9.53
C ILE A 9 -21.02 -7.08 8.41
N LYS A 10 -21.41 -8.35 8.27
CA LYS A 10 -20.87 -9.30 7.31
C LYS A 10 -21.38 -9.13 5.88
N ASP A 11 -22.48 -8.41 5.66
CA ASP A 11 -23.11 -8.29 4.33
C ASP A 11 -22.54 -7.17 3.44
N VAL A 12 -21.54 -6.41 3.93
CA VAL A 12 -20.92 -5.33 3.13
C VAL A 12 -19.91 -5.90 2.12
N PHE A 13 -19.45 -7.14 2.28
CA PHE A 13 -18.59 -7.84 1.33
C PHE A 13 -19.11 -9.27 1.17
N GLN A 14 -19.88 -9.55 0.12
CA GLN A 14 -20.28 -10.93 -0.19
C GLN A 14 -19.15 -11.66 -0.92
N LEU A 15 -18.73 -12.84 -0.43
CA LEU A 15 -19.20 -14.16 -0.94
C LEU A 15 -18.57 -15.37 -0.20
N SER A 16 -19.47 -16.31 0.15
CA SER A 16 -19.39 -17.79 0.36
C SER A 16 -18.17 -18.49 1.00
N ASP A 17 -18.41 -19.09 2.18
CA ASP A 17 -17.61 -20.13 2.87
C ASP A 17 -17.89 -21.54 2.28
N ASP A 18 -16.87 -22.23 1.76
CA ASP A 18 -16.86 -23.69 1.54
C ASP A 18 -16.03 -24.37 2.63
N GLY A 19 -16.66 -24.53 3.79
CA GLY A 19 -16.04 -25.14 4.97
C GLY A 19 -15.31 -26.45 4.64
N ASN A 20 -13.99 -26.43 4.77
CA ASN A 20 -13.22 -27.62 5.10
C ASN A 20 -11.92 -27.26 5.83
N GLY A 21 -11.80 -27.75 7.07
CA GLY A 21 -10.66 -27.54 7.93
C GLY A 21 -9.44 -28.37 7.54
N GLY A 22 -8.26 -27.88 7.92
CA GLY A 22 -7.04 -28.70 7.93
C GLY A 22 -5.73 -27.90 7.96
N ILE A 23 -5.10 -27.87 9.13
CA ILE A 23 -3.74 -27.34 9.37
C ILE A 23 -2.69 -28.37 8.93
N LYS A 24 -1.59 -27.95 8.26
CA LYS A 24 -0.24 -28.53 8.44
C LYS A 24 0.89 -27.50 8.23
N ILE A 25 1.60 -27.21 9.32
CA ILE A 25 2.87 -26.49 9.40
C ILE A 25 4.03 -27.49 9.23
N SER A 26 4.95 -27.24 8.30
CA SER A 26 6.23 -27.97 8.20
C SER A 26 7.42 -27.01 8.35
N LYS A 27 8.13 -27.14 9.46
CA LYS A 27 9.48 -26.56 9.68
C LYS A 27 10.55 -27.33 8.92
N LYS A 28 11.58 -26.62 8.43
CA LYS A 28 13.04 -26.94 8.47
C LYS A 28 13.83 -25.99 7.56
N PRO A 29 15.17 -25.84 7.69
CA PRO A 29 15.97 -25.55 8.88
C PRO A 29 16.87 -24.30 8.68
N GLN A 30 17.44 -23.78 9.77
CA GLN A 30 18.47 -22.72 9.77
C GLN A 30 19.83 -23.25 9.28
N MET A 31 20.58 -22.42 8.56
CA MET A 31 21.98 -22.66 8.22
C MET A 31 22.80 -21.41 8.58
N SER A 32 23.73 -21.60 9.51
CA SER A 32 24.70 -20.63 10.03
C SER A 32 25.85 -20.42 9.05
N TYR A 33 26.38 -19.21 8.96
CA TYR A 33 27.77 -18.98 8.55
C TYR A 33 28.41 -17.94 9.47
N GLU A 34 29.59 -18.32 9.97
CA GLU A 34 30.46 -17.53 10.85
C GLU A 34 31.31 -16.54 10.06
N ASP A 35 31.70 -15.51 10.80
CA ASP A 35 32.50 -14.32 10.51
C ASP A 35 33.98 -14.63 10.24
N THR A 36 34.61 -13.95 9.26
CA THR A 36 36.04 -13.63 9.29
C THR A 36 36.38 -12.38 8.47
N GLY A 37 37.06 -11.42 9.11
CA GLY A 37 38.19 -10.70 8.50
C GLY A 37 37.98 -9.24 8.10
N SER A 38 38.62 -8.33 8.85
CA SER A 38 38.66 -6.89 8.58
C SER A 38 39.92 -6.43 7.82
N ASN A 39 39.82 -5.18 7.32
CA ASN A 39 40.86 -4.22 6.90
C ASN A 39 41.50 -4.39 5.51
N LYS A 40 41.37 -3.37 4.64
CA LYS A 40 42.28 -2.21 4.56
C LYS A 40 41.83 -1.20 3.49
N GLU A 41 42.00 0.07 3.83
CA GLU A 41 41.98 1.24 2.93
C GLU A 41 43.24 1.28 2.05
N GLU A 42 43.12 1.83 0.84
CA GLU A 42 44.18 2.55 0.10
C GLU A 42 43.53 3.46 -0.96
N GLU A 43 43.62 4.79 -0.76
CA GLU A 43 43.68 5.82 -1.81
C GLU A 43 45.08 5.73 -2.48
N ILE A 44 45.43 6.18 -3.69
CA ILE A 44 45.25 7.44 -4.47
C ILE A 44 45.73 7.09 -5.92
N ASN A 45 45.31 7.67 -7.06
CA ASN A 45 45.59 9.02 -7.56
C ASN A 45 45.05 9.20 -8.99
N ASP A 46 44.83 10.47 -9.31
CA ASP A 46 44.42 11.13 -10.57
C ASP A 46 45.13 10.68 -11.86
N ASP A 47 44.40 10.74 -12.97
CA ASP A 47 44.81 11.52 -14.16
C ASP A 47 43.58 11.83 -15.05
N GLN A 48 43.43 13.10 -15.42
CA GLN A 48 42.40 13.64 -16.32
C GLN A 48 42.75 13.36 -17.80
N GLU A 49 41.75 13.16 -18.66
CA GLU A 49 41.59 14.00 -19.86
C GLU A 49 40.20 13.86 -20.51
N ASN A 50 39.75 14.99 -21.05
CA ASN A 50 38.44 15.29 -21.64
C ASN A 50 38.09 14.42 -22.85
N ASN A 51 36.79 14.25 -23.13
CA ASN A 51 36.20 14.58 -24.44
C ASN A 51 34.66 14.58 -24.37
N ASP A 52 34.11 15.49 -25.18
CA ASP A 52 32.72 15.89 -25.30
C ASP A 52 31.80 14.81 -25.87
N ASP A 53 30.49 15.00 -25.60
CA ASP A 53 29.31 14.58 -26.37
C ASP A 53 29.26 13.16 -26.98
N GLU A 54 28.32 12.34 -26.50
CA GLU A 54 27.38 11.63 -27.40
C GLU A 54 26.27 10.91 -26.60
N ASP A 55 25.03 11.33 -26.86
CA ASP A 55 23.80 10.56 -26.60
C ASP A 55 23.98 9.13 -27.11
N ASN A 56 23.96 8.14 -26.22
CA ASN A 56 23.85 6.75 -26.62
C ASN A 56 22.88 5.99 -25.72
N ASN A 57 21.62 6.03 -26.14
CA ASN A 57 20.66 4.96 -25.90
C ASN A 57 21.30 3.65 -26.34
N ASN A 58 21.53 2.74 -25.39
CA ASN A 58 21.83 1.35 -25.72
C ASN A 58 20.87 0.44 -24.95
N ASP A 59 19.78 0.14 -25.65
CA ASP A 59 19.03 -1.10 -25.52
C ASP A 59 19.95 -2.29 -25.81
N GLY A 60 19.79 -3.37 -25.03
CA GLY A 60 20.09 -4.72 -25.50
C GLY A 60 20.64 -5.69 -24.45
N ASP A 61 19.78 -6.60 -23.97
CA ASP A 61 20.00 -8.06 -23.85
C ASP A 61 18.84 -8.70 -23.03
N THR A 62 18.14 -9.79 -23.37
CA THR A 62 18.04 -10.66 -24.56
C THR A 62 16.82 -11.61 -24.44
N LEU A 63 16.39 -12.18 -25.58
CA LEU A 63 15.69 -13.45 -25.83
C LEU A 63 14.28 -13.70 -25.25
N ASP A 64 13.24 -13.42 -26.05
CA ASP A 64 12.30 -14.41 -26.64
C ASP A 64 11.05 -13.68 -27.20
N GLY A 65 10.76 -13.84 -28.49
CA GLY A 65 9.46 -13.67 -29.18
C GLY A 65 8.51 -12.48 -28.93
N ASP A 66 8.78 -11.54 -28.04
CA ASP A 66 7.79 -10.57 -27.59
C ASP A 66 7.86 -9.26 -28.39
N LYS A 67 7.03 -9.14 -29.43
CA LYS A 67 6.87 -7.91 -30.23
C LYS A 67 6.19 -6.76 -29.46
N ARG A 68 5.93 -6.90 -28.16
CA ARG A 68 5.28 -5.84 -27.37
C ARG A 68 6.24 -4.67 -27.19
N LYS A 69 5.80 -3.50 -27.63
CA LYS A 69 6.44 -2.23 -27.28
C LYS A 69 5.85 -1.78 -25.95
N CYS A 70 6.67 -1.84 -24.91
CA CYS A 70 6.31 -1.42 -23.56
C CYS A 70 6.82 0.00 -23.28
N ARG A 71 5.98 0.82 -22.65
CA ARG A 71 6.32 2.15 -22.18
C ARG A 71 5.99 2.25 -20.69
N PRO A 72 6.95 2.62 -19.82
CA PRO A 72 6.65 2.87 -18.41
C PRO A 72 5.58 3.95 -18.21
N PHE A 73 4.69 3.71 -17.24
CA PHE A 73 3.72 4.73 -16.83
C PHE A 73 4.45 5.90 -16.16
N GLY A 74 4.13 7.13 -16.56
CA GLY A 74 4.57 8.32 -15.83
C GLY A 74 3.82 8.45 -14.49
N LEU A 75 4.39 9.14 -13.50
CA LEU A 75 3.76 9.30 -12.17
C LEU A 75 2.33 9.87 -12.24
N ASN A 76 2.08 10.84 -13.14
CA ASN A 76 0.76 11.46 -13.30
C ASN A 76 -0.26 10.54 -14.00
N GLU A 77 0.22 9.55 -14.74
CA GLU A 77 -0.60 8.57 -15.45
C GLU A 77 -0.86 7.34 -14.56
N GLY A 78 0.15 6.96 -13.79
CA GLY A 78 0.18 5.71 -13.05
C GLY A 78 -0.23 5.81 -11.58
N ILE A 79 -0.47 7.03 -11.06
CA ILE A 79 -0.88 7.25 -9.67
C ILE A 79 -2.10 8.17 -9.64
N GLN A 80 -3.20 7.68 -9.06
CA GLN A 80 -4.43 8.44 -8.84
C GLN A 80 -4.68 8.63 -7.35
N GLN A 81 -5.07 9.84 -6.95
CA GLN A 81 -5.42 10.15 -5.56
C GLN A 81 -6.94 10.01 -5.40
N SER A 82 -7.38 9.31 -4.35
CA SER A 82 -8.79 9.37 -3.95
C SER A 82 -9.13 10.71 -3.30
N SER A 83 -10.42 10.93 -3.04
CA SER A 83 -10.87 11.92 -2.07
C SER A 83 -10.24 11.67 -0.69
N THR A 84 -10.10 12.72 0.11
CA THR A 84 -9.69 12.63 1.51
C THR A 84 -10.88 12.83 2.44
N TYR A 85 -10.91 12.10 3.55
CA TYR A 85 -11.93 12.25 4.60
C TYR A 85 -11.26 12.54 5.94
N GLY A 86 -11.85 13.43 6.74
CA GLY A 86 -11.34 13.77 8.06
C GLY A 86 -11.31 15.27 8.36
N GLY A 87 -10.62 15.64 9.44
CA GLY A 87 -10.51 17.02 9.90
C GLY A 87 -9.24 17.74 9.43
N PRO A 88 -9.21 19.09 9.44
CA PRO A 88 -8.09 19.89 8.96
C PRO A 88 -6.90 19.96 9.92
N HIS A 89 -6.88 19.11 10.96
CA HIS A 89 -5.84 19.11 12.00
C HIS A 89 -4.60 18.31 11.56
N GLY A 90 -3.62 18.15 12.45
CA GLY A 90 -2.38 17.42 12.14
C GLY A 90 -1.52 18.12 11.09
N ASN A 91 -0.41 17.47 10.73
CA ASN A 91 0.50 17.87 9.66
C ASN A 91 0.17 17.08 8.39
N GLU A 92 0.31 17.72 7.23
CA GLU A 92 0.11 17.05 5.95
C GLU A 92 1.19 15.99 5.69
N PHE A 93 0.78 14.87 5.09
CA PHE A 93 1.67 13.84 4.58
C PHE A 93 1.20 13.36 3.21
N SER A 94 2.12 12.88 2.38
CA SER A 94 1.80 12.24 1.11
C SER A 94 2.90 11.29 0.69
N ASP A 95 2.51 10.05 0.36
CA ASP A 95 3.43 9.06 -0.19
C ASP A 95 3.62 9.17 -1.70
N LYS A 96 3.00 10.16 -2.36
CA LYS A 96 2.92 10.24 -3.83
C LYS A 96 4.27 10.20 -4.55
N LYS A 97 5.33 10.73 -3.91
CA LYS A 97 6.70 10.73 -4.46
C LYS A 97 7.49 9.45 -4.17
N MET A 98 6.97 8.59 -3.31
CA MET A 98 7.59 7.35 -2.87
C MET A 98 6.92 6.11 -3.48
N VAL A 99 5.72 6.27 -4.05
CA VAL A 99 4.99 5.18 -4.71
C VAL A 99 5.18 5.21 -6.22
N MET A 100 5.07 4.05 -6.87
CA MET A 100 5.19 3.90 -8.31
C MET A 100 4.25 2.83 -8.88
N PRO A 101 3.93 2.89 -10.19
CA PRO A 101 3.19 1.84 -10.91
C PRO A 101 3.81 0.45 -10.75
N GLY A 102 2.97 -0.58 -10.65
CA GLY A 102 3.37 -1.97 -10.52
C GLY A 102 3.92 -2.39 -9.15
N GLN A 103 4.06 -1.46 -8.19
CA GLN A 103 4.48 -1.84 -6.84
C GLN A 103 3.34 -2.56 -6.12
N ASN A 104 3.68 -3.50 -5.24
CA ASN A 104 2.71 -4.17 -4.37
C ASN A 104 2.83 -3.70 -2.92
N VAL A 105 1.72 -3.70 -2.18
CA VAL A 105 1.76 -3.62 -0.70
C VAL A 105 1.95 -5.04 -0.16
N THR A 106 3.00 -5.28 0.62
CA THR A 106 3.30 -6.61 1.18
C THR A 106 2.81 -6.77 2.62
N SER A 107 2.67 -5.66 3.35
CA SER A 107 2.11 -5.67 4.69
C SER A 107 1.44 -4.36 5.04
N VAL A 108 0.40 -4.45 5.87
CA VAL A 108 -0.24 -3.30 6.52
C VAL A 108 -0.15 -3.48 8.02
N THR A 109 0.31 -2.46 8.73
CA THR A 109 0.22 -2.39 10.19
C THR A 109 -0.70 -1.23 10.56
N LEU A 110 -1.67 -1.47 11.44
CA LEU A 110 -2.56 -0.45 12.00
C LEU A 110 -2.29 -0.34 13.49
N TRP A 111 -2.18 0.88 14.00
CA TRP A 111 -2.20 1.17 15.43
C TRP A 111 -3.54 1.81 15.77
N ALA A 112 -4.34 1.15 16.60
CA ALA A 112 -5.69 1.61 16.87
C ALA A 112 -6.24 1.23 18.25
N GLY A 113 -7.06 2.13 18.78
CA GLY A 113 -7.95 1.88 19.92
C GLY A 113 -9.38 2.25 19.56
N GLU A 114 -9.95 3.26 20.23
CA GLU A 114 -11.21 3.87 19.80
C GLU A 114 -11.12 4.59 18.45
N ARG A 115 -9.89 4.97 18.06
CA ARG A 115 -9.54 5.73 16.86
C ARG A 115 -8.41 5.02 16.12
N LEU A 116 -8.15 5.45 14.89
CA LEU A 116 -6.95 5.09 14.17
C LEU A 116 -5.81 6.03 14.60
N ASP A 117 -4.89 5.52 15.39
CA ASP A 117 -3.74 6.27 15.89
C ASP A 117 -2.65 6.37 14.81
N GLY A 118 -2.43 5.31 14.05
CA GLY A 118 -1.47 5.32 12.95
C GLY A 118 -1.62 4.15 12.00
N LEU A 119 -0.90 4.24 10.89
CA LEU A 119 -0.85 3.20 9.87
C LEU A 119 0.55 3.12 9.27
N GLN A 120 0.90 1.94 8.79
CA GLN A 120 2.10 1.68 8.02
C GLN A 120 1.78 0.72 6.89
N VAL A 121 2.34 0.98 5.72
CA VAL A 121 2.42 0.00 4.63
C VAL A 121 3.87 -0.26 4.28
N VAL A 122 4.17 -1.52 3.96
CA VAL A 122 5.44 -1.89 3.31
C VAL A 122 5.14 -2.15 1.86
N THR A 123 5.85 -1.48 0.96
CA THR A 123 5.69 -1.63 -0.48
C THR A 123 6.89 -2.34 -1.07
N ALA A 124 6.66 -3.15 -2.10
CA ALA A 124 7.67 -3.82 -2.90
C ALA A 124 7.51 -3.38 -4.36
N PRO A 125 8.43 -2.55 -4.90
CA PRO A 125 8.38 -2.18 -6.30
C PRO A 125 8.72 -3.37 -7.21
N PRO A 126 8.36 -3.33 -8.52
CA PRO A 126 8.75 -4.37 -9.48
C PRO A 126 10.27 -4.59 -9.55
N ARG A 127 11.02 -3.50 -9.37
CA ARG A 127 12.48 -3.47 -9.30
C ARG A 127 12.90 -2.50 -8.21
N GLY A 128 13.92 -2.83 -7.43
CA GLY A 128 14.46 -1.98 -6.39
C GLY A 128 14.18 -2.48 -4.97
N VAL A 129 14.23 -1.58 -4.00
CA VAL A 129 14.17 -1.89 -2.58
C VAL A 129 12.79 -1.58 -2.03
N SER A 130 12.31 -2.44 -1.12
CA SER A 130 11.05 -2.21 -0.41
C SER A 130 11.09 -0.94 0.44
N LEU A 131 9.97 -0.23 0.50
CA LEU A 131 9.84 0.99 1.29
C LEU A 131 8.85 0.78 2.42
N THR A 132 9.12 1.40 3.56
CA THR A 132 8.20 1.46 4.70
C THR A 132 7.62 2.86 4.77
N LEU A 133 6.31 2.98 4.55
CA LEU A 133 5.56 4.22 4.57
C LEU A 133 4.72 4.25 5.83
N LYS A 134 4.99 5.17 6.77
CA LYS A 134 4.36 5.20 8.09
C LYS A 134 3.87 6.61 8.45
N HIS A 135 2.64 6.68 8.97
CA HIS A 135 1.98 7.93 9.35
C HIS A 135 1.23 7.78 10.68
N GLY A 136 1.05 8.89 11.38
CA GLY A 136 0.41 8.90 12.71
C GLY A 136 1.29 8.41 13.86
N GLY A 137 0.65 8.12 14.99
CA GLY A 137 1.28 7.60 16.19
C GLY A 137 1.22 6.07 16.29
N GLN A 138 1.71 5.55 17.42
CA GLN A 138 1.67 4.12 17.75
C GLN A 138 0.81 3.85 18.99
N GLY A 139 -0.18 4.71 19.25
CA GLY A 139 -1.12 4.51 20.34
C GLY A 139 -2.12 3.37 20.06
N GLY A 140 -2.81 2.92 21.10
CA GLY A 140 -3.70 1.77 20.99
C GLY A 140 -2.95 0.45 20.85
N LYS A 141 -3.62 -0.54 20.24
CA LYS A 141 -3.07 -1.86 19.95
C LYS A 141 -2.67 -1.92 18.48
N ASP A 142 -1.54 -2.54 18.20
CA ASP A 142 -1.10 -2.82 16.84
C ASP A 142 -1.72 -4.11 16.29
N SER A 143 -2.01 -4.10 15.00
CA SER A 143 -2.35 -5.29 14.21
C SER A 143 -1.58 -5.23 12.90
N THR A 144 -0.93 -6.33 12.54
CA THR A 144 -0.23 -6.45 11.25
C THR A 144 -0.87 -7.53 10.40
N TYR A 145 -1.14 -7.20 9.15
CA TYR A 145 -1.61 -8.10 8.14
C TYR A 145 -0.55 -8.22 7.04
N LEU A 146 -0.16 -9.45 6.73
CA LEU A 146 0.73 -9.78 5.61
C LEU A 146 -0.14 -10.15 4.42
N LEU A 147 0.05 -9.47 3.28
CA LEU A 147 -0.68 -9.80 2.08
C LEU A 147 -0.10 -11.08 1.47
N GLU A 148 -0.99 -11.94 0.99
CA GLU A 148 -0.59 -13.12 0.23
C GLU A 148 -0.03 -12.72 -1.13
N LYS A 149 0.61 -13.68 -1.81
CA LYS A 149 1.06 -13.47 -3.18
C LYS A 149 -0.15 -13.13 -4.05
N ASP A 150 -0.01 -12.11 -4.89
CA ASP A 150 -1.05 -11.62 -5.81
C ASP A 150 -2.33 -11.09 -5.09
N GLU A 151 -2.26 -10.88 -3.77
CA GLU A 151 -3.29 -10.17 -3.00
C GLU A 151 -3.05 -8.66 -3.07
N HIS A 152 -4.07 -7.91 -3.48
CA HIS A 152 -4.02 -6.45 -3.56
C HIS A 152 -5.13 -5.84 -2.72
N ILE A 153 -4.89 -4.64 -2.17
CA ILE A 153 -5.95 -3.83 -1.53
C ILE A 153 -6.61 -2.98 -2.60
N ASN A 154 -7.91 -3.15 -2.79
CA ASN A 154 -8.69 -2.50 -3.85
C ASN A 154 -9.83 -1.61 -3.34
N SER A 155 -9.96 -1.47 -2.01
CA SER A 155 -10.94 -0.57 -1.41
C SER A 155 -10.48 -0.09 -0.03
N PHE A 156 -10.89 1.12 0.33
CA PHE A 156 -10.80 1.58 1.71
C PHE A 156 -12.12 2.22 2.15
N ALA A 157 -12.47 2.00 3.42
CA ALA A 157 -13.63 2.56 4.06
C ALA A 157 -13.21 3.21 5.39
N VAL A 158 -13.68 4.43 5.66
CA VAL A 158 -13.40 5.15 6.90
C VAL A 158 -14.66 5.65 7.57
N SER A 159 -14.63 5.69 8.90
CA SER A 159 -15.60 6.44 9.71
C SER A 159 -14.92 7.61 10.39
N LEU A 160 -15.67 8.69 10.59
CA LEU A 160 -15.19 9.87 11.28
C LEU A 160 -15.71 9.89 12.72
N ILE A 161 -14.89 10.40 13.63
CA ILE A 161 -15.25 10.64 15.03
C ILE A 161 -14.81 12.03 15.46
N GLU A 162 -15.64 12.69 16.27
CA GLU A 162 -15.29 13.95 16.91
C GLU A 162 -14.80 13.69 18.33
N LYS A 163 -13.65 14.29 18.68
CA LYS A 163 -13.14 14.28 20.06
C LYS A 163 -12.53 15.63 20.39
N ASN A 164 -13.04 16.25 21.45
CA ASN A 164 -12.62 17.56 21.93
C ASN A 164 -12.68 18.64 20.82
N GLY A 165 -13.72 18.63 20.00
CA GLY A 165 -13.91 19.58 18.89
C GLY A 165 -13.07 19.30 17.64
N ASN A 166 -12.33 18.19 17.60
CA ASN A 166 -11.50 17.81 16.45
C ASN A 166 -12.03 16.53 15.81
N THR A 167 -12.28 16.59 14.50
CA THR A 167 -12.68 15.45 13.66
C THR A 167 -11.46 14.63 13.25
N ARG A 168 -11.55 13.30 13.39
CA ARG A 168 -10.47 12.35 13.10
C ARG A 168 -10.99 11.08 12.46
N ILE A 169 -10.08 10.24 11.95
CA ILE A 169 -10.40 8.88 11.53
C ILE A 169 -10.65 8.02 12.77
N GLY A 170 -11.91 7.65 12.96
CA GLY A 170 -12.33 6.74 14.03
C GLY A 170 -12.07 5.28 13.68
N TYR A 171 -12.14 4.94 12.40
CA TYR A 171 -11.98 3.59 11.89
C TYR A 171 -11.50 3.58 10.45
N LEU A 172 -10.71 2.57 10.14
CA LEU A 172 -10.30 2.21 8.79
C LEU A 172 -10.57 0.73 8.55
N LYS A 173 -11.10 0.43 7.38
CA LYS A 173 -11.20 -0.90 6.80
C LYS A 173 -10.61 -0.90 5.40
N LEU A 174 -9.70 -1.80 5.13
CA LEU A 174 -9.15 -2.07 3.81
C LEU A 174 -9.73 -3.40 3.31
N GLY A 175 -10.26 -3.41 2.09
CA GLY A 175 -10.73 -4.62 1.43
C GLY A 175 -9.72 -5.13 0.40
N THR A 176 -9.54 -6.45 0.35
CA THR A 176 -8.57 -7.09 -0.56
C THR A 176 -9.25 -7.80 -1.73
N THR A 177 -8.50 -8.02 -2.81
CA THR A 177 -8.93 -8.81 -3.98
C THR A 177 -9.29 -10.26 -3.62
N LEU A 178 -8.79 -10.77 -2.50
CA LEU A 178 -9.11 -12.09 -1.95
C LEU A 178 -10.30 -12.08 -0.97
N GLY A 179 -11.05 -10.97 -0.88
CA GLY A 179 -12.24 -10.86 -0.04
C GLY A 179 -11.95 -10.72 1.46
N LYS A 180 -10.68 -10.49 1.85
CA LYS A 180 -10.31 -10.28 3.25
C LYS A 180 -10.45 -8.81 3.64
N SER A 181 -10.50 -8.57 4.95
CA SER A 181 -10.63 -7.23 5.53
C SER A 181 -9.54 -6.99 6.56
N ILE A 182 -8.88 -5.83 6.45
CA ILE A 182 -7.87 -5.34 7.40
C ILE A 182 -8.47 -4.13 8.10
N GLU A 183 -8.63 -4.19 9.41
CA GLU A 183 -9.44 -3.22 10.15
C GLU A 183 -8.75 -2.71 11.41
N GLY A 184 -8.99 -1.45 11.74
CA GLY A 184 -8.52 -0.81 12.96
C GLY A 184 -9.40 0.36 13.37
N GLY A 185 -9.60 0.53 14.68
CA GLY A 185 -10.43 1.59 15.25
C GLY A 185 -11.86 1.14 15.53
N THR A 186 -12.78 2.09 15.74
CA THR A 186 -14.20 1.82 16.03
C THR A 186 -15.10 2.30 14.89
N PRO A 187 -15.78 1.40 14.14
CA PRO A 187 -16.54 1.75 12.93
C PRO A 187 -17.72 2.71 13.16
N GLY A 188 -18.06 3.00 14.42
CA GLY A 188 -19.29 3.67 14.79
C GLY A 188 -20.48 2.70 14.73
N LYS A 189 -21.62 3.12 15.27
CA LYS A 189 -22.83 2.26 15.34
C LYS A 189 -23.60 2.16 14.02
N ASP A 190 -23.28 3.02 13.06
CA ASP A 190 -24.04 3.20 11.83
C ASP A 190 -23.14 3.05 10.61
N SER A 191 -23.18 1.86 10.00
CA SER A 191 -22.42 1.52 8.79
C SER A 191 -22.75 2.41 7.58
N SER A 192 -23.91 3.08 7.55
CA SER A 192 -24.27 4.00 6.47
C SER A 192 -23.44 5.29 6.47
N LYS A 193 -22.66 5.52 7.54
CA LYS A 193 -21.76 6.67 7.69
C LYS A 193 -20.32 6.38 7.26
N LEU A 194 -20.06 5.21 6.70
CA LEU A 194 -18.75 4.92 6.13
C LEU A 194 -18.57 5.69 4.82
N HIS A 195 -17.45 6.39 4.72
CA HIS A 195 -16.96 6.88 3.43
C HIS A 195 -16.17 5.76 2.78
N ILE A 196 -16.56 5.35 1.57
CA ILE A 196 -16.00 4.21 0.87
C ILE A 196 -15.45 4.68 -0.47
N GLU A 197 -14.22 4.26 -0.77
CA GLU A 197 -13.55 4.47 -2.05
C GLU A 197 -13.06 3.13 -2.58
N HIS A 198 -13.17 2.96 -3.90
CA HIS A 198 -12.68 1.79 -4.61
C HIS A 198 -11.52 2.20 -5.52
N ALA A 199 -10.56 1.31 -5.69
CA ALA A 199 -9.52 1.52 -6.68
C ALA A 199 -10.16 1.63 -8.07
N PRO A 200 -9.71 2.57 -8.92
CA PRO A 200 -10.06 2.58 -10.33
C PRO A 200 -9.71 1.26 -11.02
N ALA A 201 -10.29 1.01 -12.18
CA ALA A 201 -9.94 -0.17 -12.97
C ALA A 201 -8.41 -0.25 -13.22
N ASN A 202 -7.85 -1.45 -13.05
CA ASN A 202 -6.42 -1.74 -13.19
C ASN A 202 -5.51 -0.96 -12.23
N HIS A 203 -6.02 -0.67 -11.02
CA HIS A 203 -5.24 -0.07 -9.95
C HIS A 203 -5.48 -0.79 -8.63
N HIS A 204 -4.54 -0.61 -7.71
CA HIS A 204 -4.66 -1.01 -6.32
C HIS A 204 -3.93 -0.02 -5.40
N LEU A 205 -4.07 -0.21 -4.09
CA LEU A 205 -3.46 0.68 -3.10
C LEU A 205 -1.94 0.62 -3.16
N GLY A 206 -1.29 1.76 -3.37
CA GLY A 206 0.16 1.89 -3.26
C GLY A 206 0.62 2.63 -2.00
N GLY A 207 -0.20 3.49 -1.42
CA GLY A 207 0.14 4.29 -0.25
C GLY A 207 -0.97 5.24 0.14
N PHE A 208 -0.67 6.22 0.99
CA PHE A 208 -1.67 7.14 1.51
C PHE A 208 -1.24 8.61 1.39
N HIS A 209 -2.24 9.49 1.49
CA HIS A 209 -2.05 10.92 1.68
C HIS A 209 -3.09 11.44 2.67
N GLY A 210 -2.80 12.54 3.34
CA GLY A 210 -3.73 13.08 4.34
C GLY A 210 -3.03 13.93 5.39
N ARG A 211 -3.54 13.85 6.62
CA ARG A 211 -3.03 14.64 7.75
C ARG A 211 -2.94 13.80 9.01
N SER A 212 -1.85 13.94 9.76
CA SER A 212 -1.65 13.19 10.99
C SER A 212 -0.75 13.91 12.01
N ASN A 213 -0.84 13.47 13.26
CA ASN A 213 0.17 13.72 14.29
C ASN A 213 0.28 12.48 15.18
N LYS A 214 -0.30 12.51 16.39
CA LYS A 214 -0.41 11.33 17.26
C LYS A 214 -1.51 10.36 16.81
N GLU A 215 -2.47 10.87 16.04
CA GLU A 215 -3.60 10.14 15.46
C GLU A 215 -3.72 10.52 13.98
N ILE A 216 -4.47 9.73 13.19
CA ILE A 216 -4.79 10.07 11.80
C ILE A 216 -6.00 11.02 11.80
N ASP A 217 -5.78 12.27 11.38
CA ASP A 217 -6.82 13.29 11.35
C ASP A 217 -7.59 13.27 10.01
N MET A 218 -6.89 12.98 8.90
CA MET A 218 -7.44 12.90 7.56
C MET A 218 -6.73 11.83 6.72
N LEU A 219 -7.47 11.11 5.89
CA LEU A 219 -6.92 10.03 5.07
C LEU A 219 -7.56 9.95 3.68
N GLY A 220 -6.73 9.73 2.68
CA GLY A 220 -7.07 9.31 1.33
C GLY A 220 -6.05 8.30 0.79
N ALA A 221 -6.45 7.51 -0.19
CA ALA A 221 -5.63 6.50 -0.83
C ALA A 221 -4.85 7.07 -2.03
N LEU A 222 -3.69 6.47 -2.28
CA LEU A 222 -2.98 6.56 -3.54
C LEU A 222 -3.16 5.24 -4.27
N TRP A 223 -3.90 5.28 -5.37
CA TRP A 223 -4.13 4.15 -6.27
C TRP A 223 -3.03 4.11 -7.33
N VAL A 224 -2.25 3.05 -7.36
CA VAL A 224 -1.18 2.83 -8.35
C VAL A 224 -1.66 1.83 -9.39
N ARG A 225 -1.20 1.96 -10.64
CA ARG A 225 -1.47 0.96 -11.69
C ARG A 225 -0.97 -0.40 -11.28
N ASP A 226 -1.72 -1.44 -11.63
CA ASP A 226 -1.34 -2.84 -11.39
C ASP A 226 -0.05 -3.21 -12.12
N GLU A 227 0.12 -2.67 -13.32
CA GLU A 227 1.29 -2.91 -14.17
C GLU A 227 2.25 -1.71 -14.15
N PRO A 228 3.56 -1.92 -14.25
CA PRO A 228 4.54 -0.85 -14.31
C PRO A 228 4.59 -0.13 -15.66
N GLU A 229 4.14 -0.79 -16.72
CA GLU A 229 4.33 -0.36 -18.10
C GLU A 229 3.05 -0.63 -18.93
N ASP A 230 2.80 0.22 -19.92
CA ASP A 230 1.78 0.02 -20.95
C ASP A 230 2.42 -0.72 -22.13
N CYS A 231 2.08 -1.99 -22.29
CA CYS A 231 2.60 -2.85 -23.36
C CYS A 231 1.56 -3.00 -24.47
N SER A 232 1.87 -2.47 -25.64
CA SER A 232 1.05 -2.62 -26.86
C SER A 232 1.71 -3.57 -27.85
N TYR A 233 0.91 -4.36 -28.55
CA TYR A 233 1.39 -5.10 -29.72
C TYR A 233 1.54 -4.12 -30.87
N GLY A 234 2.75 -3.95 -31.42
CA GLY A 234 2.96 -3.14 -32.60
C GLY A 234 2.13 -3.70 -33.76
N SER A 235 1.30 -2.86 -34.40
CA SER A 235 0.73 -3.19 -35.69
C SER A 235 1.85 -3.12 -36.73
N GLU A 236 2.14 -4.25 -37.38
CA GLU A 236 3.02 -4.31 -38.56
C GLU A 236 2.50 -3.47 -39.73
#